data_AF-W7YN17-F1
#
_entry.id   AF-W7YN17-F1
#
_cell.length_a   1.000
_cell.length_b   1.000
_cell.length_c   1.000
_cell.angle_alpha   90.00
_cell.angle_beta   90.00
_cell.angle_gamma   90.00
#
_symmetry.space_group_name_H-M   'P 1'
#
loop_
_entity.id
_entity.type
_entity.pdbx_description
1 polymer ?
#
loop_
_entity_poly.entity_id
_entity_poly.type
_entity_poly.pdbx_seq_one_letter_code
_entity_poly.pdbx_strand_id
1 'polypeptide(L)'
;MKKFEIGKTYDAVVQGEIWSFEYEGIDEDEEDVYIITWMSGECEGLHKSKIEPLVEEAEVLKAAGVIYPRGRSEEEQYKAICLLIEQPTYFFVGEEVPKAVVLSDHYAPGGYKGEKDYLGITYDKAQRMIVVTSRVPDITLPNWIIEKFDVVGTMKIKDKDKIVWQINLK
;
A
#
# COMPACT_ATOMS: atom_id res chain seq x y z
N MET A 1 -3.26 1.45 -25.41
CA MET A 1 -2.65 2.65 -24.80
C MET A 1 -3.63 3.22 -23.80
N LYS A 2 -3.21 3.30 -22.54
CA LYS A 2 -4.04 3.82 -21.45
C LYS A 2 -3.97 5.34 -21.49
N LYS A 3 -5.10 6.03 -21.55
CA LYS A 3 -5.11 7.50 -21.55
C LYS A 3 -5.11 7.99 -20.11
N PHE A 4 -4.02 8.61 -19.69
CA PHE A 4 -3.97 9.35 -18.43
C PHE A 4 -4.70 10.69 -18.56
N GLU A 5 -5.34 11.10 -17.46
CA GLU A 5 -6.08 12.35 -17.33
C GLU A 5 -5.31 13.29 -16.42
N ILE A 6 -5.12 14.54 -16.87
CA ILE A 6 -4.36 15.55 -16.13
C ILE A 6 -5.01 15.81 -14.76
N GLY A 7 -4.19 15.90 -13.72
CA GLY A 7 -4.62 16.11 -12.33
C GLY A 7 -5.18 14.85 -11.65
N LYS A 8 -5.12 13.67 -12.31
CA LYS A 8 -5.45 12.39 -11.66
C LYS A 8 -4.22 11.69 -11.11
N THR A 9 -4.44 11.02 -9.98
CA THR A 9 -3.43 10.19 -9.32
C THR A 9 -3.50 8.73 -9.78
N TYR A 10 -2.37 8.23 -10.24
CA TYR A 10 -2.14 6.85 -10.64
C TYR A 10 -1.16 6.17 -9.67
N ASP A 11 -1.21 4.84 -9.62
CA ASP A 11 -0.29 4.04 -8.82
C ASP A 11 0.60 3.24 -9.76
N ALA A 12 1.87 3.11 -9.43
CA ALA A 12 2.88 2.39 -10.20
C ALA A 12 3.79 1.58 -9.25
N VAL A 13 4.25 0.42 -9.71
CA VAL A 13 5.26 -0.36 -8.97
C VAL A 13 6.66 0.18 -9.27
N VAL A 14 7.37 0.72 -8.29
CA VAL A 14 8.76 1.17 -8.40
C VAL A 14 9.59 0.39 -7.39
N GLN A 15 10.59 -0.35 -7.87
CA GLN A 15 11.48 -1.19 -7.03
C GLN A 15 10.72 -2.20 -6.15
N GLY A 16 9.58 -2.71 -6.61
CA GLY A 16 8.73 -3.65 -5.87
C GLY A 16 7.83 -3.00 -4.82
N GLU A 17 7.84 -1.66 -4.74
CA GLU A 17 6.98 -0.86 -3.86
C GLU A 17 5.96 -0.12 -4.72
N ILE A 18 4.75 0.14 -4.23
CA ILE A 18 3.78 0.94 -4.98
C ILE A 18 3.92 2.41 -4.60
N TRP A 19 4.11 3.23 -5.62
CA TRP A 19 4.22 4.67 -5.55
C TRP A 19 3.05 5.31 -6.28
N SER A 20 2.49 6.37 -5.71
CA SER A 20 1.52 7.20 -6.42
C SER A 20 2.20 8.39 -7.08
N PHE A 21 1.69 8.77 -8.24
CA PHE A 21 2.04 10.03 -8.91
C PHE A 21 0.80 10.72 -9.45
N GLU A 22 0.83 12.04 -9.49
CA GLU A 22 -0.12 12.86 -10.25
C GLU A 22 0.40 13.02 -11.67
N TYR A 23 -0.48 12.80 -12.65
CA TYR A 23 -0.16 13.05 -14.05
C TYR A 23 -0.42 14.51 -14.40
N GLU A 24 0.61 15.23 -14.82
CA GLU A 24 0.52 16.67 -15.13
C GLU A 24 0.37 16.94 -16.62
N GLY A 25 0.84 16.03 -17.47
CA GLY A 25 0.71 16.16 -18.92
C GLY A 25 1.78 15.42 -19.70
N ILE A 26 1.95 15.84 -20.95
CA ILE A 26 3.00 15.38 -21.86
C ILE A 26 3.97 16.54 -22.04
N ASP A 27 5.26 16.26 -22.17
CA ASP A 27 6.25 17.25 -22.56
C ASP A 27 5.89 17.83 -23.95
N GLU A 28 5.89 19.16 -24.08
CA GLU A 28 5.52 19.84 -25.33
C GLU A 28 6.55 19.63 -26.45
N ASP A 29 7.80 19.35 -26.10
CA ASP A 29 8.91 19.10 -27.02
C ASP A 29 9.12 17.60 -27.31
N GLU A 30 8.67 16.73 -26.40
CA GLU A 30 8.78 15.26 -26.52
C GLU A 30 7.46 14.54 -26.21
N GLU A 31 6.66 14.26 -27.24
CA GLU A 31 5.32 13.66 -27.09
C GLU A 31 5.29 12.30 -26.35
N ASP A 32 6.43 11.60 -26.24
CA ASP A 32 6.57 10.31 -25.57
C ASP A 32 7.09 10.40 -24.12
N VAL A 33 7.12 11.60 -23.56
CA VAL A 33 7.47 11.84 -22.15
C VAL A 33 6.24 12.32 -21.39
N TYR A 34 5.88 11.60 -20.32
CA TYR A 34 4.90 12.06 -19.35
C TYR A 34 5.57 12.90 -18.27
N ILE A 35 4.96 14.05 -17.96
CA ILE A 35 5.31 14.86 -16.80
C ILE A 35 4.46 14.37 -15.64
N ILE A 36 5.13 13.91 -14.59
CA ILE A 36 4.50 13.38 -13.39
C ILE A 36 5.10 14.01 -12.14
N THR A 37 4.29 14.12 -11.11
CA THR A 37 4.74 14.48 -9.77
C THR A 37 4.48 13.33 -8.83
N TRP A 38 5.55 12.72 -8.33
CA TRP A 38 5.45 11.68 -7.32
C TRP A 38 4.84 12.25 -6.06
N MET A 39 4.23 11.36 -5.29
CA MET A 39 3.69 11.70 -3.98
C MET A 39 4.73 12.25 -2.99
N SER A 40 6.03 12.03 -3.22
CA SER A 40 7.14 12.66 -2.49
C SER A 40 7.24 14.17 -2.74
N GLY A 41 6.56 14.67 -3.77
CA GLY A 41 6.69 16.04 -4.27
C GLY A 41 7.76 16.19 -5.36
N GLU A 42 8.47 15.11 -5.72
CA GLU A 42 9.45 15.13 -6.80
C GLU A 42 8.74 15.11 -8.16
N CYS A 43 9.04 16.12 -8.98
CA CYS A 43 8.54 16.23 -10.35
C CYS A 43 9.60 15.73 -11.33
N GLU A 44 9.21 14.87 -12.27
CA GLU A 44 10.10 14.37 -13.32
C GLU A 44 9.37 14.07 -14.64
N GLY A 45 10.15 14.12 -15.73
CA GLY A 45 9.73 13.66 -17.05
C GLY A 45 10.17 12.21 -17.27
N LEU A 46 9.20 11.30 -17.44
CA LEU A 46 9.46 9.89 -17.71
C LEU A 46 8.87 9.45 -19.04
N HIS A 47 9.65 8.68 -19.79
CA HIS A 47 9.18 8.08 -21.04
C HIS A 47 7.99 7.14 -20.80
N LYS A 48 6.97 7.20 -21.67
CA LYS A 48 5.73 6.38 -21.56
C LYS A 48 6.02 4.89 -21.30
N SER A 49 6.98 4.34 -22.03
CA SER A 49 7.38 2.93 -21.94
C SER A 49 7.97 2.53 -20.58
N LYS A 50 8.39 3.50 -19.75
CA LYS A 50 8.90 3.24 -18.41
C LYS A 50 7.80 3.25 -17.36
N ILE A 51 6.73 4.01 -17.57
CA ILE A 51 5.71 4.26 -16.55
C ILE A 51 4.42 3.46 -16.76
N GLU A 52 3.98 3.30 -18.02
CA GLU A 52 2.75 2.53 -18.32
C GLU A 52 2.80 1.08 -17.81
N PRO A 53 3.91 0.32 -17.98
CA PRO A 53 3.99 -1.05 -17.46
C PRO A 53 3.89 -1.11 -15.93
N LEU A 54 4.45 -0.12 -15.23
CA LEU A 54 4.43 -0.08 -13.77
C LEU A 54 3.02 0.18 -13.24
N VAL A 55 2.23 0.99 -13.96
CA VAL A 55 0.83 1.24 -13.64
C VAL A 55 -0.04 0.02 -13.93
N GLU A 56 0.23 -0.70 -15.02
CA GLU A 56 -0.46 -1.95 -15.33
C GLU A 56 -0.19 -3.01 -14.26
N GLU A 57 1.06 -3.17 -13.83
CA GLU A 57 1.43 -4.07 -12.74
C GLU A 57 0.68 -3.72 -11.44
N ALA A 58 0.60 -2.44 -11.08
CA ALA A 58 -0.14 -1.98 -9.91
C ALA A 58 -1.64 -2.31 -9.97
N GLU A 59 -2.26 -2.25 -11.15
CA GLU A 59 -3.67 -2.65 -11.33
C GLU A 59 -3.89 -4.14 -11.16
N VAL A 60 -2.99 -4.96 -11.69
CA VAL A 60 -3.04 -6.41 -11.51
C VAL A 60 -2.90 -6.77 -10.03
N LEU A 61 -1.97 -6.15 -9.31
CA LEU A 61 -1.79 -6.36 -7.87
C LEU A 61 -3.02 -5.93 -7.05
N LYS A 62 -3.65 -4.80 -7.40
CA LYS A 62 -4.92 -4.38 -6.77
C LYS A 62 -6.06 -5.35 -7.02
N ALA A 63 -6.20 -5.84 -8.25
CA ALA A 63 -7.19 -6.84 -8.60
C ALA A 63 -6.94 -8.17 -7.86
N ALA A 64 -5.68 -8.49 -7.59
CA ALA A 64 -5.25 -9.65 -6.81
C ALA A 64 -5.48 -9.49 -5.29
N GLY A 65 -6.03 -8.36 -4.82
CA GLY A 65 -6.35 -8.15 -3.41
C GLY A 65 -5.24 -7.50 -2.59
N VAL A 66 -4.24 -6.92 -3.25
CA VAL A 66 -3.25 -6.07 -2.59
C VAL A 66 -3.77 -4.62 -2.56
N ILE A 67 -4.17 -4.13 -1.39
CA ILE A 67 -4.79 -2.82 -1.21
C ILE A 67 -3.77 -1.86 -0.63
N TYR A 68 -3.39 -0.84 -1.39
CA TYR A 68 -2.51 0.21 -0.90
C TYR A 68 -3.38 1.39 -0.44
N PRO A 69 -3.36 1.79 0.84
CA PRO A 69 -4.11 2.93 1.31
C PRO A 69 -3.54 4.19 0.67
N ARG A 70 -4.37 4.86 -0.14
CA ARG A 70 -4.17 6.26 -0.49
C ARG A 70 -4.76 7.07 0.65
N GLY A 71 -3.98 7.36 1.68
CA GLY A 71 -4.57 7.98 2.85
C GLY A 71 -3.61 8.77 3.70
N ARG A 72 -3.63 10.11 3.59
CA ARG A 72 -2.83 11.06 4.38
C ARG A 72 -3.31 11.17 5.85
N SER A 73 -4.23 10.30 6.27
CA SER A 73 -4.87 10.29 7.58
C SER A 73 -5.11 8.87 8.10
N GLU A 74 -5.18 8.71 9.43
CA GLU A 74 -5.48 7.42 10.07
C GLU A 74 -6.83 6.86 9.61
N GLU A 75 -7.79 7.73 9.30
CA GLU A 75 -9.13 7.34 8.86
C GLU A 75 -9.11 6.70 7.46
N GLU A 76 -8.29 7.22 6.55
CA GLU A 76 -8.13 6.62 5.22
C GLU A 76 -7.36 5.30 5.27
N GLN A 77 -6.36 5.20 6.16
CA GLN A 77 -5.65 3.94 6.42
C GLN A 77 -6.56 2.88 7.04
N TYR A 78 -7.40 3.27 8.01
CA TYR A 78 -8.41 2.41 8.60
C TYR A 78 -9.38 1.86 7.54
N LYS A 79 -9.92 2.74 6.69
CA LYS A 79 -10.81 2.33 5.59
C LYS A 79 -10.16 1.33 4.64
N ALA A 80 -8.86 1.48 4.34
CA ALA A 80 -8.16 0.51 3.50
C ALA A 80 -8.04 -0.88 4.14
N ILE A 81 -7.82 -0.94 5.47
CA ILE A 81 -7.82 -2.21 6.19
C ILE A 81 -9.23 -2.82 6.24
N CYS A 82 -10.28 -2.00 6.43
CA CYS A 82 -11.66 -2.49 6.35
C CYS A 82 -11.95 -3.11 4.96
N LEU A 83 -11.53 -2.43 3.89
CA LEU A 83 -11.66 -2.95 2.54
C LEU A 83 -10.90 -4.28 2.37
N LEU A 84 -9.70 -4.41 2.94
CA LEU A 84 -8.92 -5.65 2.91
C LEU A 84 -9.67 -6.83 3.52
N ILE A 85 -10.31 -6.58 4.67
CA ILE A 85 -11.10 -7.58 5.41
C ILE A 85 -12.36 -7.97 4.62
N GLU A 86 -13.02 -6.99 3.99
CA GLU A 86 -14.27 -7.18 3.26
C GLU A 86 -14.08 -7.84 1.88
N GLN A 87 -12.90 -7.72 1.28
CA GLN A 87 -12.68 -8.27 -0.06
C GLN A 87 -12.93 -9.79 -0.12
N PRO A 88 -13.52 -10.30 -1.21
CA PRO A 88 -13.69 -11.74 -1.41
C PRO A 88 -12.34 -12.45 -1.51
N THR A 89 -12.28 -13.72 -1.14
CA THR A 89 -11.06 -14.53 -1.30
C THR A 89 -10.92 -14.93 -2.76
N TYR A 90 -9.79 -14.61 -3.37
CA TYR A 90 -9.45 -14.99 -4.74
C TYR A 90 -8.50 -16.18 -4.75
N PHE A 91 -8.69 -17.05 -5.75
CA PHE A 91 -7.82 -18.19 -6.00
C PHE A 91 -7.22 -18.09 -7.39
N PHE A 92 -5.91 -18.32 -7.52
CA PHE A 92 -5.20 -18.40 -8.78
C PHE A 92 -4.47 -19.74 -8.86
N VAL A 93 -4.78 -20.55 -9.86
CA VAL A 93 -4.19 -21.90 -10.03
C VAL A 93 -4.39 -22.79 -8.77
N GLY A 94 -5.52 -22.59 -8.06
CA GLY A 94 -5.86 -23.36 -6.87
C GLY A 94 -5.25 -22.84 -5.56
N GLU A 95 -4.41 -21.82 -5.61
CA GLU A 95 -3.80 -21.18 -4.43
C GLU A 95 -4.57 -19.93 -4.04
N GLU A 96 -4.79 -19.71 -2.74
CA GLU A 96 -5.36 -18.45 -2.24
C GLU A 96 -4.37 -17.32 -2.49
N VAL A 97 -4.84 -16.26 -3.16
CA VAL A 97 -4.03 -15.08 -3.41
C VAL A 97 -3.93 -14.28 -2.12
N PRO A 98 -2.72 -14.06 -1.57
CA PRO A 98 -2.56 -13.33 -0.32
C PRO A 98 -3.06 -11.89 -0.47
N LYS A 99 -3.90 -11.48 0.48
CA LYS A 99 -4.36 -10.10 0.57
C LYS A 99 -3.44 -9.33 1.50
N ALA A 100 -2.90 -8.22 1.02
CA ALA A 100 -2.02 -7.39 1.83
C ALA A 100 -2.36 -5.90 1.69
N VAL A 101 -2.21 -5.17 2.79
CA VAL A 101 -2.16 -3.71 2.86
C VAL A 101 -0.77 -3.32 3.27
N VAL A 102 -0.18 -2.35 2.58
CA VAL A 102 1.11 -1.77 2.99
C VAL A 102 0.85 -0.37 3.50
N LEU A 103 1.16 -0.11 4.78
CA LEU A 103 1.24 1.24 5.30
C LEU A 103 2.68 1.73 5.12
N SER A 104 2.86 2.91 4.54
CA SER A 104 4.16 3.59 4.43
C SER A 104 4.03 5.03 4.90
N ASP A 105 5.10 5.56 5.49
CA ASP A 105 5.16 6.93 6.05
C ASP A 105 4.85 8.04 5.04
N HIS A 106 4.98 7.77 3.74
CA HIS A 106 4.56 8.72 2.69
C HIS A 106 3.06 9.06 2.72
N TYR A 107 2.25 8.30 3.48
CA TYR A 107 0.84 8.52 3.74
C TYR A 107 0.51 8.64 5.24
N ALA A 108 1.47 8.63 6.17
CA ALA A 108 1.14 8.73 7.60
C ALA A 108 0.75 10.16 8.00
N PRO A 109 -0.24 10.35 8.90
CA PRO A 109 -0.54 11.67 9.45
C PRO A 109 0.68 12.24 10.17
N GLY A 110 0.86 13.56 10.11
CA GLY A 110 2.07 14.24 10.57
C GLY A 110 2.52 13.84 11.98
N GLY A 111 3.78 13.44 12.11
CA GLY A 111 4.40 13.05 13.39
C GLY A 111 5.25 11.78 13.33
N TYR A 112 5.20 11.02 12.24
CA TYR A 112 6.08 9.88 12.01
C TYR A 112 7.49 10.36 11.60
N LYS A 113 8.51 9.78 12.25
CA LYS A 113 9.91 10.15 12.04
C LYS A 113 10.47 9.36 10.87
N GLY A 114 10.41 9.92 9.65
CA GLY A 114 11.46 9.91 8.60
C GLY A 114 12.19 8.61 8.23
N GLU A 115 11.79 7.45 8.72
CA GLU A 115 12.33 6.15 8.35
C GLU A 115 11.23 5.37 7.64
N LYS A 116 11.64 4.58 6.64
CA LYS A 116 10.79 3.86 5.70
C LYS A 116 10.03 2.74 6.42
N ASP A 117 9.07 3.14 7.25
CA ASP A 117 8.30 2.29 8.14
C ASP A 117 7.19 1.59 7.35
N TYR A 118 7.57 0.53 6.66
CA TYR A 118 6.63 -0.36 6.00
C TYR A 118 6.01 -1.32 7.03
N LEU A 119 4.68 -1.23 7.19
CA LEU A 119 3.87 -2.24 7.85
C LEU A 119 3.12 -3.03 6.80
N GLY A 120 3.52 -4.29 6.59
CA GLY A 120 2.79 -5.24 5.76
C GLY A 120 1.68 -5.87 6.58
N ILE A 121 0.43 -5.58 6.25
CA ILE A 121 -0.78 -6.02 6.93
C ILE A 121 -1.49 -7.05 6.06
N THR A 122 -1.64 -8.28 6.54
CA THR A 122 -2.45 -9.31 5.88
C THR A 122 -3.64 -9.68 6.74
N TYR A 123 -4.72 -10.17 6.13
CA TYR A 123 -5.88 -10.66 6.85
C TYR A 123 -6.06 -12.17 6.66
N ASP A 124 -5.97 -12.93 7.75
CA ASP A 124 -6.34 -14.34 7.80
C ASP A 124 -7.83 -14.45 8.15
N LYS A 125 -8.64 -14.79 7.16
CA LYS A 125 -10.09 -14.94 7.31
C LYS A 125 -10.47 -16.16 8.15
N ALA A 126 -9.69 -17.24 8.07
CA ALA A 126 -9.99 -18.47 8.79
C ALA A 126 -9.82 -18.29 10.30
N GLN A 127 -8.79 -17.54 10.70
CA GLN A 127 -8.50 -17.22 12.10
C GLN A 127 -9.11 -15.89 12.57
N ARG A 128 -9.73 -15.12 11.65
CA ARG A 128 -10.20 -13.75 11.88
C ARG A 128 -9.11 -12.88 12.51
N MET A 129 -7.94 -12.91 11.90
CA MET A 129 -6.72 -12.32 12.44
C MET A 129 -6.10 -11.33 11.45
N ILE A 130 -5.73 -10.15 11.95
CA ILE A 130 -4.86 -9.22 11.22
C ILE A 130 -3.42 -9.57 11.60
N VAL A 131 -2.58 -9.80 10.60
CA VAL A 131 -1.14 -10.03 10.78
C VAL A 131 -0.39 -8.83 10.25
N VAL A 132 0.35 -8.15 11.11
CA VAL A 132 1.18 -7.01 10.75
C VAL A 132 2.64 -7.44 10.79
N THR A 133 3.40 -7.13 9.76
CA THR A 133 4.81 -7.51 9.61
C THR A 133 5.64 -6.28 9.30
N SER A 134 6.85 -6.22 9.88
CA SER A 134 7.83 -5.20 9.53
C SER A 134 9.24 -5.71 9.73
N ARG A 135 10.18 -5.24 8.90
CA ARG A 135 11.62 -5.52 9.06
C ARG A 135 12.32 -4.49 9.94
N VAL A 136 11.62 -3.42 10.34
CA VAL A 136 12.19 -2.37 11.19
C VAL A 136 12.21 -2.87 12.64
N PRO A 137 13.39 -3.01 13.29
CA PRO A 137 13.53 -3.66 14.60
C PRO A 137 12.82 -2.96 15.77
N ASP A 138 12.54 -1.67 15.65
CA ASP A 138 11.98 -0.83 16.72
C ASP A 138 10.62 -0.23 16.36
N ILE A 139 10.02 -0.68 15.25
CA ILE A 139 8.72 -0.17 14.83
C ILE A 139 7.63 -0.53 15.84
N THR A 140 6.75 0.43 16.07
CA THR A 140 5.62 0.29 16.99
C THR A 140 4.35 0.20 16.17
N LEU A 141 3.47 -0.71 16.54
CA LEU A 141 2.16 -0.81 15.93
C LEU A 141 1.35 0.45 16.29
N PRO A 142 0.74 1.15 15.32
CA PRO A 142 -0.11 2.30 15.61
C PRO A 142 -1.27 1.91 16.55
N ASN A 143 -1.48 2.68 17.61
CA ASN A 143 -2.50 2.40 18.63
C ASN A 143 -3.91 2.32 18.03
N TRP A 144 -4.19 3.14 17.00
CA TRP A 144 -5.49 3.18 16.35
C TRP A 144 -5.89 1.82 15.75
N ILE A 145 -4.94 0.97 15.36
CA ILE A 145 -5.23 -0.40 14.85
C ILE A 145 -5.86 -1.26 15.96
N ILE A 146 -5.48 -1.05 17.21
CA ILE A 146 -6.08 -1.77 18.34
C ILE A 146 -7.39 -1.09 18.76
N GLU A 147 -7.45 0.24 18.72
CA GLU A 147 -8.60 1.02 19.18
C GLU A 147 -9.81 0.95 18.24
N LYS A 148 -9.60 0.90 16.93
CA LYS A 148 -10.69 0.91 15.93
C LYS A 148 -11.27 -0.47 15.61
N PHE A 149 -10.60 -1.55 15.99
CA PHE A 149 -11.04 -2.93 15.73
C PHE A 149 -11.47 -3.62 17.02
N ASP A 150 -12.45 -4.52 16.94
CA ASP A 150 -12.89 -5.34 18.07
C ASP A 150 -11.84 -6.43 18.38
N VAL A 151 -10.73 -6.05 19.02
CA VAL A 151 -9.60 -6.92 19.31
C VAL A 151 -9.83 -7.78 20.55
N VAL A 152 -9.63 -9.09 20.43
CA VAL A 152 -9.70 -10.07 21.52
C VAL A 152 -8.33 -10.32 22.16
N GLY A 153 -7.25 -10.20 21.39
CA GLY A 153 -5.91 -10.36 21.89
C GLY A 153 -4.84 -10.03 20.86
N THR A 154 -3.69 -9.58 21.34
CA THR A 154 -2.52 -9.26 20.51
C THR A 154 -1.31 -10.08 20.94
N MET A 155 -0.51 -10.51 19.97
CA MET A 155 0.78 -11.16 20.21
C MET A 155 1.85 -10.51 19.35
N LYS A 156 2.95 -10.06 19.98
CA LYS A 156 4.15 -9.56 19.29
C LYS A 156 5.21 -10.67 19.26
N ILE A 157 5.59 -11.10 18.07
CA ILE A 157 6.64 -12.08 17.82
C ILE A 157 7.84 -11.33 17.25
N LYS A 158 9.02 -11.53 17.86
CA LYS A 158 10.29 -11.05 17.32
C LYS A 158 10.98 -12.21 16.62
N ASP A 159 11.02 -12.16 15.29
CA ASP A 159 11.79 -13.06 14.44
C ASP A 159 13.17 -12.44 14.13
N LYS A 160 14.12 -13.22 13.62
CA LYS A 160 15.51 -12.80 13.42
C LYS A 160 15.65 -11.54 12.57
N ASP A 161 14.79 -11.38 11.56
CA ASP A 161 14.84 -10.32 10.55
C ASP A 161 13.57 -9.47 10.49
N LYS A 162 12.56 -9.75 11.33
CA LYS A 162 11.27 -9.05 11.31
C LYS A 162 10.53 -9.11 12.65
N ILE A 163 9.66 -8.15 12.84
CA ILE A 163 8.62 -8.17 13.87
C ILE A 163 7.30 -8.57 13.22
N VAL A 164 6.55 -9.43 13.91
CA VAL A 164 5.21 -9.82 13.53
C VAL A 164 4.26 -9.52 14.68
N TRP A 165 3.17 -8.81 14.41
CA TRP A 165 2.03 -8.70 15.32
C TRP A 165 0.88 -9.56 14.78
N GLN A 166 0.31 -10.36 15.66
CA GLN A 166 -0.94 -11.08 15.41
C GLN A 166 -2.04 -10.45 16.25
N ILE A 167 -3.07 -9.94 15.59
CA ILE A 167 -4.18 -9.20 16.20
C ILE A 167 -5.45 -10.01 15.94
N ASN A 168 -5.93 -10.69 16.98
CA ASN A 168 -7.13 -11.53 16.90
C ASN A 168 -8.37 -10.66 17.02
N LEU A 169 -9.28 -10.76 16.06
CA LEU A 169 -10.54 -10.03 16.04
C LEU A 169 -11.68 -10.89 16.60
N LYS A 170 -12.69 -10.24 17.18
CA LYS A 170 -13.88 -10.88 17.74
C LYS A 170 -14.79 -11.46 16.68
#